data_AF-C1MTE4-F1
#
_entry.id   AF-C1MTE4-F1
#
_cell.length_a   1.000
_cell.length_b   1.000
_cell.length_c   1.000
_cell.angle_alpha   90.00
_cell.angle_beta   90.00
_cell.angle_gamma   90.00
#
_symmetry.space_group_name_H-M   'P 1'
#
loop_
_entity.id
_entity.type
_entity.pdbx_description
1 polymer ?
#
loop_
_entity_poly.entity_id
_entity_poly.type
_entity_poly.pdbx_seq_one_letter_code
_entity_poly.pdbx_strand_id
1 'polypeptide(L)'
;MTSPPSDAVSHFGLASARDLVWAHAVNSIALLEAALADDSGVHMLEVDLMLSREGVEAHRDGRVVRASDVLLAHPLPTHATEPDLSRASDLDFETFVRAIVAHVRAEGARRIGVKLDFKELSCVEPCVARLKDAGVGAPERRGFLGTGIGSPKRAAALAATPLWLNADVVRGPGGRDPIDGERFVDLCAAACPTATLSLGCVLSSHWSPYDRVRVVNAVP
;
A
#
# COMPACT_ATOMS: atom_id res chain seq x y z
N MET A 1 18.43 -16.94 -13.93
CA MET A 1 18.74 -16.05 -12.80
C MET A 1 17.74 -14.91 -12.86
N THR A 2 16.73 -14.94 -12.00
CA THR A 2 15.83 -13.82 -11.75
C THR A 2 16.65 -12.70 -11.11
N SER A 3 16.54 -11.46 -11.60
CA SER A 3 17.11 -10.30 -10.91
C SER A 3 16.64 -10.29 -9.46
N PRO A 4 17.49 -9.96 -8.47
CA PRO A 4 17.02 -9.82 -7.09
C PRO A 4 15.87 -8.80 -7.06
N PRO A 5 14.86 -8.99 -6.19
CA PRO A 5 13.82 -7.99 -6.00
C PRO A 5 14.49 -6.64 -5.72
N SER A 6 14.05 -5.57 -6.37
CA SER A 6 14.61 -4.24 -6.12
C SER A 6 14.31 -3.86 -4.67
N ASP A 7 15.30 -4.00 -3.80
CA ASP A 7 15.18 -3.50 -2.45
C ASP A 7 14.94 -1.97 -2.49
N ALA A 8 14.12 -1.47 -1.58
CA ALA A 8 13.71 -0.07 -1.60
C ALA A 8 14.92 0.87 -1.51
N VAL A 9 15.94 0.50 -0.74
CA VAL A 9 17.16 1.30 -0.54
C VAL A 9 17.88 1.54 -1.86
N SER A 10 18.15 0.49 -2.64
CA SER A 10 18.79 0.55 -3.95
C SER A 10 17.91 1.24 -4.98
N HIS A 11 16.59 1.01 -4.94
CA HIS A 11 15.65 1.67 -5.85
C HIS A 11 15.70 3.20 -5.72
N PHE A 12 15.85 3.72 -4.49
CA PHE A 12 15.95 5.15 -4.25
C PHE A 12 17.38 5.69 -4.29
N GLY A 13 18.40 4.83 -4.30
CA GLY A 13 19.80 5.23 -4.26
C GLY A 13 20.24 5.73 -2.89
N LEU A 14 19.66 5.17 -1.82
CA LEU A 14 19.92 5.55 -0.43
C LEU A 14 21.08 4.74 0.16
N ALA A 15 21.74 5.29 1.18
CA ALA A 15 22.82 4.59 1.88
C ALA A 15 22.28 3.59 2.93
N SER A 16 21.12 3.89 3.52
CA SER A 16 20.51 3.07 4.56
C SER A 16 18.98 3.04 4.46
N ALA A 17 18.37 1.96 4.94
CA ALA A 17 16.91 1.89 5.14
C ALA A 17 16.39 2.97 6.11
N ARG A 18 17.25 3.51 6.98
CA ARG A 18 16.91 4.63 7.88
C ARG A 18 16.67 5.95 7.15
N ASP A 19 17.16 6.07 5.93
CA ASP A 19 17.01 7.26 5.11
C ASP A 19 15.72 7.23 4.28
N LEU A 20 14.98 6.12 4.32
CA LEU A 20 13.65 6.04 3.73
C LEU A 20 12.72 7.01 4.45
N VAL A 21 11.92 7.70 3.65
CA VAL A 21 10.91 8.66 4.11
C VAL A 21 9.57 8.04 3.81
N TRP A 22 8.73 7.95 4.82
CA TRP A 22 7.46 7.26 4.76
C TRP A 22 6.32 8.27 4.89
N ALA A 23 5.35 8.18 3.97
CA ALA A 23 4.01 8.71 4.21
C ALA A 23 3.17 7.57 4.78
N HIS A 24 2.72 7.75 6.01
CA HIS A 24 1.95 6.76 6.75
C HIS A 24 0.45 6.99 6.59
N ALA A 25 -0.32 5.90 6.62
CA ALA A 25 -1.78 5.90 6.60
C ALA A 25 -2.36 6.82 5.51
N VAL A 26 -1.87 6.68 4.27
CA VAL A 26 -2.27 7.47 3.09
C VAL A 26 -3.66 7.04 2.61
N ASN A 27 -4.65 7.25 3.47
CA ASN A 27 -5.98 6.68 3.41
C ASN A 27 -7.04 7.66 2.87
N SER A 28 -6.62 8.75 2.24
CA SER A 28 -7.51 9.73 1.61
C SER A 28 -6.90 10.30 0.33
N ILE A 29 -7.73 10.86 -0.54
CA ILE A 29 -7.28 11.52 -1.78
C ILE A 29 -6.31 12.64 -1.44
N ALA A 30 -6.65 13.49 -0.46
CA ALA A 30 -5.81 14.62 -0.06
C ALA A 30 -4.41 14.17 0.43
N LEU A 31 -4.35 13.08 1.21
CA LEU A 31 -3.07 12.53 1.67
C LEU A 31 -2.28 11.92 0.51
N LEU A 32 -2.97 11.26 -0.43
CA LEU A 32 -2.33 10.68 -1.61
C LEU A 32 -1.73 11.76 -2.52
N GLU A 33 -2.48 12.84 -2.78
CA GLU A 33 -2.01 13.98 -3.57
C GLU A 33 -0.80 14.64 -2.92
N ALA A 34 -0.88 14.92 -1.61
CA ALA A 34 0.23 15.50 -0.85
C ALA A 34 1.47 14.60 -0.87
N ALA A 35 1.27 13.29 -0.73
CA ALA A 35 2.37 12.35 -0.75
C ALA A 35 2.96 12.16 -2.15
N LEU A 36 2.19 12.31 -3.24
CA LEU A 36 2.69 12.19 -4.62
C LEU A 36 3.32 13.48 -5.16
N ALA A 37 3.10 14.62 -4.53
CA ALA A 37 3.68 15.90 -4.92
C ALA A 37 5.20 15.81 -5.13
N ASP A 38 5.70 16.54 -6.13
CA ASP A 38 7.10 16.47 -6.58
C ASP A 38 8.10 16.86 -5.48
N ASP A 39 7.71 17.78 -4.59
CA ASP A 39 8.50 18.32 -3.50
C ASP A 39 8.31 17.59 -2.15
N SER A 40 7.46 16.56 -2.09
CA SER A 40 7.14 15.83 -0.84
C SER A 40 8.33 15.14 -0.18
N GLY A 41 9.33 14.72 -0.96
CA GLY A 41 10.48 13.93 -0.48
C GLY A 41 10.11 12.51 0.02
N VAL A 42 8.86 12.08 -0.13
CA VAL A 42 8.36 10.77 0.34
C VAL A 42 8.88 9.64 -0.53
N HIS A 43 9.46 8.59 0.04
CA HIS A 43 9.91 7.42 -0.72
C HIS A 43 8.83 6.34 -0.80
N MET A 44 8.22 6.01 0.34
CA MET A 44 7.26 4.91 0.49
C MET A 44 5.89 5.42 0.93
N LEU A 45 4.85 4.97 0.25
CA LEU A 45 3.45 5.21 0.59
C LEU A 45 2.92 3.99 1.34
N GLU A 46 2.47 4.16 2.57
CA GLU A 46 1.83 3.11 3.35
C GLU A 46 0.32 3.37 3.44
N VAL A 47 -0.49 2.35 3.16
CA VAL A 47 -1.96 2.42 3.15
C VAL A 47 -2.56 1.23 3.89
N ASP A 48 -3.60 1.50 4.68
CA ASP A 48 -4.34 0.48 5.43
C ASP A 48 -5.45 -0.10 4.57
N LEU A 49 -5.52 -1.43 4.44
CA LEU A 49 -6.52 -2.09 3.59
C LEU A 49 -7.51 -2.90 4.41
N MET A 50 -8.80 -2.65 4.15
CA MET A 50 -9.89 -3.45 4.67
C MET A 50 -11.13 -3.41 3.78
N LEU A 51 -12.04 -4.38 3.94
CA LEU A 51 -13.27 -4.41 3.16
C LEU A 51 -14.23 -3.29 3.60
N SER A 52 -14.95 -2.75 2.62
CA SER A 52 -16.12 -1.93 2.88
C SER A 52 -17.17 -2.73 3.64
N ARG A 53 -17.95 -2.07 4.48
CA ARG A 53 -19.10 -2.69 5.18
C ARG A 53 -20.38 -2.10 4.60
N GLU A 54 -21.47 -2.86 4.65
CA GLU A 54 -22.78 -2.35 4.19
C GLU A 54 -23.09 -1.01 4.88
N GLY A 55 -23.50 0.00 4.10
CA GLY A 55 -23.76 1.36 4.58
C GLY A 55 -22.55 2.29 4.64
N VAL A 56 -21.34 1.85 4.26
CA VAL A 56 -20.17 2.72 4.12
C VAL A 56 -20.09 3.25 2.68
N GLU A 57 -20.39 4.53 2.50
CA GLU A 57 -20.20 5.24 1.24
C GLU A 57 -18.77 5.77 1.19
N ALA A 58 -17.96 5.30 0.23
CA ALA A 58 -16.57 5.78 0.11
C ALA A 58 -16.36 6.83 -0.98
N HIS A 59 -17.37 7.25 -1.77
CA HIS A 59 -17.08 8.15 -2.90
C HIS A 59 -18.10 9.25 -3.21
N ARG A 60 -17.55 10.47 -3.29
CA ARG A 60 -18.16 11.73 -3.77
C ARG A 60 -18.54 11.72 -5.26
N ASP A 61 -18.06 10.77 -6.04
CA ASP A 61 -18.24 10.71 -7.51
C ASP A 61 -19.50 9.92 -7.96
N GLY A 62 -20.41 9.61 -7.02
CA GLY A 62 -21.66 8.90 -7.32
C GLY A 62 -21.51 7.40 -7.60
N ARG A 63 -20.30 6.84 -7.41
CA ARG A 63 -20.04 5.40 -7.52
C ARG A 63 -20.40 4.70 -6.21
N VAL A 64 -21.37 3.79 -6.26
CA VAL A 64 -21.78 2.97 -5.12
C VAL A 64 -20.65 1.99 -4.78
N VAL A 65 -20.09 2.15 -3.58
CA VAL A 65 -19.13 1.21 -3.01
C VAL A 65 -19.91 0.00 -2.51
N ARG A 66 -19.56 -1.18 -3.01
CA ARG A 66 -20.15 -2.44 -2.58
C ARG A 66 -19.44 -2.92 -1.32
N ALA A 67 -20.12 -3.70 -0.49
CA ALA A 67 -19.51 -4.35 0.68
C ALA A 67 -18.32 -5.27 0.33
N SER A 68 -18.13 -5.60 -0.95
CA SER A 68 -16.98 -6.37 -1.45
C SER A 68 -15.79 -5.51 -1.87
N ASP A 69 -15.93 -4.19 -1.91
CA ASP A 69 -14.87 -3.30 -2.37
C ASP A 69 -13.83 -3.08 -1.26
N VAL A 70 -12.56 -2.91 -1.65
CA VAL A 70 -11.47 -2.64 -0.70
C VAL A 70 -11.34 -1.13 -0.49
N LEU A 71 -11.40 -0.71 0.77
CA LEU A 71 -11.22 0.67 1.22
C LEU A 71 -9.82 0.88 1.80
N LEU A 72 -9.29 2.08 1.59
CA LEU A 72 -8.07 2.53 2.24
C LEU A 72 -8.43 3.20 3.56
N ALA A 73 -8.49 2.44 4.65
CA ALA A 73 -8.97 2.95 5.93
C ALA A 73 -8.33 2.21 7.10
N HIS A 74 -8.03 2.96 8.17
CA HIS A 74 -7.53 2.37 9.41
C HIS A 74 -8.68 1.92 10.34
N PRO A 75 -8.60 0.73 10.96
CA PRO A 75 -9.58 0.22 11.92
C PRO A 75 -9.63 1.01 13.24
N LEU A 76 -10.83 1.16 13.80
CA LEU A 76 -11.05 1.85 15.09
C LEU A 76 -10.34 1.13 16.26
N PRO A 77 -10.04 1.85 17.36
CA PRO A 77 -9.69 1.23 18.62
C PRO A 77 -10.82 0.32 19.09
N THR A 78 -10.47 -0.85 19.64
CA THR A 78 -11.39 -1.93 20.09
C THR A 78 -12.35 -1.55 21.22
N HIS A 79 -12.44 -0.27 21.61
CA HIS A 79 -13.28 0.25 22.68
C HIS A 79 -14.19 1.41 22.25
N ALA A 80 -14.26 1.76 20.96
CA ALA A 80 -15.25 2.73 20.49
C ALA A 80 -16.65 2.09 20.56
N THR A 81 -17.47 2.55 21.50
CA THR A 81 -18.84 2.07 21.73
C THR A 81 -19.86 2.57 20.73
N GLU A 82 -19.44 3.41 19.78
CA GLU A 82 -20.25 3.91 18.68
C GLU A 82 -19.59 3.50 17.36
N PRO A 83 -20.38 3.13 16.32
CA PRO A 83 -19.83 3.03 14.97
C PRO A 83 -19.38 4.44 14.58
N ASP A 84 -18.09 4.72 14.73
CA ASP A 84 -17.54 5.97 14.21
C ASP A 84 -17.58 5.88 12.68
N LEU A 85 -18.66 6.42 12.13
CA LEU A 85 -18.93 6.60 10.71
C LEU A 85 -17.98 7.65 10.08
N SER A 86 -16.98 8.16 10.82
CA SER A 86 -15.86 8.94 10.25
C SER A 86 -14.99 8.13 9.27
N ARG A 87 -15.25 6.83 9.13
CA ARG A 87 -14.69 5.90 8.14
C ARG A 87 -14.98 6.20 6.67
N ALA A 88 -15.41 7.40 6.33
CA ALA A 88 -15.42 7.86 4.94
C ALA A 88 -13.97 8.15 4.51
N SER A 89 -13.20 7.09 4.24
CA SER A 89 -12.10 7.25 3.30
C SER A 89 -12.73 7.64 1.97
N ASP A 90 -12.32 8.76 1.40
CA ASP A 90 -12.70 9.16 0.05
C ASP A 90 -11.82 8.48 -1.00
N LEU A 91 -11.09 7.42 -0.63
CA LEU A 91 -10.12 6.73 -1.47
C LEU A 91 -10.37 5.22 -1.46
N ASP A 92 -10.79 4.68 -2.61
CA ASP A 92 -10.86 3.24 -2.83
C ASP A 92 -9.55 2.71 -3.44
N PHE A 93 -9.36 1.39 -3.37
CA PHE A 93 -8.14 0.75 -3.85
C PHE A 93 -7.93 0.92 -5.35
N GLU A 94 -8.99 0.96 -6.15
CA GLU A 94 -8.89 1.16 -7.60
C GLU A 94 -8.37 2.56 -7.94
N THR A 95 -8.87 3.57 -7.25
CA THR A 95 -8.47 4.97 -7.40
C THR A 95 -7.01 5.15 -6.97
N PHE A 96 -6.61 4.54 -5.86
CA PHE A 96 -5.23 4.50 -5.42
C PHE A 96 -4.32 3.87 -6.49
N VAL A 97 -4.63 2.67 -6.99
CA VAL A 97 -3.81 1.99 -8.01
C VAL A 97 -3.71 2.81 -9.29
N ARG A 98 -4.80 3.45 -9.73
CA ARG A 98 -4.80 4.34 -10.90
C ARG A 98 -3.87 5.54 -10.70
N ALA A 99 -3.89 6.16 -9.54
CA ALA A 99 -3.02 7.29 -9.21
C ALA A 99 -1.53 6.88 -9.23
N ILE A 100 -1.20 5.74 -8.61
CA ILE A 100 0.17 5.18 -8.62
C ILE A 100 0.65 4.91 -10.06
N VAL A 101 -0.19 4.26 -10.87
CA VAL A 101 0.15 3.96 -12.27
C VAL A 101 0.34 5.23 -13.10
N ALA A 102 -0.52 6.23 -12.89
CA ALA A 102 -0.40 7.51 -13.57
C ALA A 102 0.90 8.22 -13.19
N HIS A 103 1.22 8.29 -11.89
CA HIS A 103 2.44 8.90 -11.35
C HIS A 103 3.69 8.24 -11.92
N VAL A 104 3.81 6.92 -11.82
CA VAL A 104 5.01 6.18 -12.31
C VAL A 104 5.20 6.32 -13.83
N ARG A 105 4.12 6.52 -14.59
CA ARG A 105 4.19 6.70 -16.05
C ARG A 105 4.48 8.14 -16.46
N ALA A 106 4.24 9.12 -15.60
CA ALA A 106 4.45 10.52 -15.89
C ALA A 106 5.95 10.80 -16.12
N GLU A 107 6.25 11.65 -17.11
CA GLU A 107 7.64 12.01 -17.40
C GLU A 107 8.19 12.94 -16.31
N GLY A 108 9.41 12.65 -15.85
CA GLY A 108 10.04 13.44 -14.79
C GLY A 108 9.51 13.17 -13.39
N ALA A 109 8.45 12.37 -13.23
CA ALA A 109 7.92 12.01 -11.93
C ALA A 109 8.97 11.31 -11.06
N ARG A 110 8.98 11.68 -9.79
CA ARG A 110 9.83 11.06 -8.77
C ARG A 110 9.48 9.58 -8.60
N ARG A 111 10.49 8.77 -8.25
CA ARG A 111 10.29 7.37 -7.87
C ARG A 111 9.49 7.27 -6.58
N ILE A 112 8.66 6.23 -6.46
CA ILE A 112 7.88 5.89 -5.28
C ILE A 112 7.91 4.38 -5.05
N GLY A 113 7.57 3.95 -3.84
CA GLY A 113 7.27 2.57 -3.49
C GLY A 113 5.99 2.51 -2.65
N VAL A 114 5.44 1.32 -2.51
CA VAL A 114 4.15 1.08 -1.88
C VAL A 114 4.27 0.02 -0.80
N LYS A 115 3.66 0.27 0.36
CA LYS A 115 3.43 -0.70 1.42
C LYS A 115 1.92 -0.87 1.61
N LEU A 116 1.42 -2.07 1.38
CA LEU A 116 0.03 -2.43 1.66
C LEU A 116 -0.04 -3.02 3.08
N ASP A 117 -0.70 -2.33 4.00
CA ASP A 117 -0.93 -2.78 5.36
C ASP A 117 -2.32 -3.42 5.50
N PHE A 118 -2.38 -4.74 5.36
CA PHE A 118 -3.63 -5.49 5.41
C PHE A 118 -4.15 -5.59 6.84
N LYS A 119 -5.39 -5.16 7.02
CA LYS A 119 -6.13 -5.31 8.29
C LYS A 119 -7.10 -6.48 8.25
N GLU A 120 -7.35 -7.04 7.07
CA GLU A 120 -8.18 -8.22 6.84
C GLU A 120 -7.55 -9.13 5.77
N LEU A 121 -7.52 -10.45 6.04
CA LEU A 121 -6.91 -11.45 5.14
C LEU A 121 -7.62 -11.52 3.77
N SER A 122 -8.93 -11.28 3.75
CA SER A 122 -9.77 -11.27 2.53
C SER A 122 -9.36 -10.20 1.52
N CYS A 123 -8.64 -9.16 1.94
CA CYS A 123 -8.15 -8.11 1.04
C CYS A 123 -6.88 -8.51 0.27
N VAL A 124 -6.12 -9.52 0.75
CA VAL A 124 -4.78 -9.84 0.21
C VAL A 124 -4.84 -10.24 -1.26
N GLU A 125 -5.59 -11.29 -1.57
CA GLU A 125 -5.69 -11.81 -2.92
C GLU A 125 -6.20 -10.78 -3.95
N PRO A 126 -7.35 -10.11 -3.75
CA PRO A 126 -7.85 -9.14 -4.72
C PRO A 126 -6.91 -7.94 -4.91
N CYS A 127 -6.25 -7.46 -3.84
CA CYS A 127 -5.33 -6.33 -3.95
C CYS A 127 -4.05 -6.69 -4.71
N VAL A 128 -3.46 -7.84 -4.38
CA VAL A 128 -2.21 -8.28 -5.02
C VAL A 128 -2.46 -8.65 -6.48
N ALA A 129 -3.58 -9.32 -6.80
CA ALA A 129 -3.99 -9.60 -8.18
C ALA A 129 -4.12 -8.30 -8.99
N ARG A 130 -4.78 -7.28 -8.43
CA ARG A 130 -4.97 -6.00 -9.10
C ARG A 130 -3.67 -5.21 -9.32
N LEU A 131 -2.72 -5.25 -8.38
CA LEU A 131 -1.38 -4.66 -8.57
C LEU A 131 -0.57 -5.39 -9.64
N LYS A 132 -0.67 -6.73 -9.68
CA LYS A 132 -0.05 -7.56 -10.72
C LYS A 132 -0.59 -7.22 -12.11
N ASP A 133 -1.90 -7.02 -12.24
CA ASP A 133 -2.53 -6.59 -13.49
C ASP A 133 -2.12 -5.18 -13.90
N ALA A 134 -1.87 -4.29 -12.92
CA ALA A 134 -1.28 -2.97 -13.18
C ALA A 134 0.21 -3.03 -13.57
N GLY A 135 0.88 -4.16 -13.33
CA GLY A 135 2.32 -4.33 -13.49
C GLY A 135 3.17 -3.75 -12.37
N VAL A 136 2.58 -3.38 -11.22
CA VAL A 136 3.29 -2.79 -10.08
C VAL A 136 3.99 -3.90 -9.29
N GLY A 137 5.31 -3.75 -9.07
CA GLY A 137 6.11 -4.72 -8.30
C GLY A 137 6.16 -6.13 -8.90
N ALA A 138 5.71 -6.28 -10.15
CA ALA A 138 5.70 -7.55 -10.85
C ALA A 138 7.12 -7.96 -11.23
N PRO A 139 7.48 -9.26 -11.14
CA PRO A 139 8.74 -9.74 -11.69
C PRO A 139 8.80 -9.39 -13.18
N GLU A 140 9.94 -8.86 -13.64
CA GLU A 140 10.15 -8.59 -15.06
C GLU A 140 9.77 -9.84 -15.88
N ARG A 141 8.71 -9.74 -16.68
CA ARG A 141 8.38 -10.82 -17.61
C ARG A 141 9.41 -10.81 -18.74
N ARG A 142 10.46 -11.61 -18.61
CA ARG A 142 11.30 -11.98 -19.77
C ARG A 142 10.38 -12.64 -20.82
N GLY A 143 10.20 -11.97 -21.95
CA GLY A 143 9.57 -12.53 -23.14
C GLY A 143 8.12 -12.11 -23.43
N PHE A 144 7.51 -11.21 -22.66
CA PHE A 144 6.22 -10.64 -23.08
C PHE A 144 6.45 -9.50 -24.09
N LEU A 145 6.50 -9.86 -25.37
CA LEU A 145 6.19 -8.95 -26.48
C LEU A 145 4.68 -8.62 -26.42
N GLY A 146 4.28 -7.91 -25.38
CA GLY A 146 2.91 -7.50 -25.12
C GLY A 146 2.55 -6.29 -25.97
N THR A 147 1.47 -6.43 -26.71
CA THR A 147 0.78 -5.46 -27.58
C THR A 147 0.18 -4.25 -26.85
N GLY A 148 0.79 -3.80 -25.74
CA GLY A 148 0.28 -2.73 -24.88
C GLY A 148 0.71 -1.33 -25.34
N ILE A 149 -0.22 -0.38 -25.27
CA ILE A 149 -0.13 1.04 -25.68
C ILE A 149 0.78 1.83 -24.71
N GLY A 150 2.03 1.40 -24.50
CA GLY A 150 2.95 2.02 -23.54
C GLY A 150 4.42 1.74 -23.85
N SER A 151 5.31 2.68 -23.51
CA SER A 151 6.74 2.52 -23.76
C SER A 151 7.35 1.43 -22.85
N PRO A 152 8.25 0.57 -23.36
CA PRO A 152 8.90 -0.49 -22.57
C PRO A 152 9.56 0.03 -21.28
N LYS A 153 10.13 1.24 -21.33
CA LYS A 153 10.73 1.93 -20.19
C LYS A 153 9.74 2.17 -19.04
N ARG A 154 8.50 2.56 -19.36
CA ARG A 154 7.45 2.82 -18.35
C ARG A 154 6.92 1.54 -17.72
N ALA A 155 6.81 0.47 -18.52
CA ALA A 155 6.45 -0.85 -17.99
C ALA A 155 7.53 -1.39 -17.03
N ALA A 156 8.81 -1.21 -17.38
CA ALA A 156 9.92 -1.56 -16.50
C ALA A 156 9.93 -0.75 -15.20
N ALA A 157 9.58 0.54 -15.26
CA ALA A 157 9.48 1.39 -14.06
C ALA A 157 8.39 0.90 -13.08
N LEU A 158 7.22 0.50 -13.58
CA LEU A 158 6.15 -0.09 -12.75
C LEU A 158 6.59 -1.42 -12.12
N ALA A 159 7.23 -2.29 -12.90
CA ALA A 159 7.74 -3.58 -12.42
C ALA A 159 8.80 -3.40 -11.33
N ALA A 160 9.63 -2.35 -11.44
CA ALA A 160 10.67 -2.00 -10.48
C ALA A 160 10.17 -1.21 -9.26
N THR A 161 8.89 -0.82 -9.20
CA THR A 161 8.31 -0.14 -8.03
C THR A 161 8.41 -1.07 -6.80
N PRO A 162 9.09 -0.67 -5.71
CA PRO A 162 9.16 -1.48 -4.50
C PRO A 162 7.76 -1.73 -3.93
N LEU A 163 7.43 -2.98 -3.66
CA LEU A 163 6.17 -3.39 -3.07
C LEU A 163 6.41 -4.16 -1.77
N TRP A 164 5.85 -3.64 -0.68
CA TRP A 164 5.87 -4.26 0.64
C TRP A 164 4.46 -4.71 1.01
N LEU A 165 4.33 -5.95 1.50
CA LEU A 165 3.06 -6.51 1.99
C LEU A 165 3.19 -6.70 3.50
N ASN A 166 2.31 -6.03 4.24
CA ASN A 166 2.34 -5.99 5.70
C ASN A 166 1.05 -6.52 6.29
N ALA A 167 1.18 -7.24 7.41
CA ALA A 167 0.06 -7.65 8.22
C ALA A 167 0.51 -7.84 9.67
N ASP A 168 -0.41 -7.57 10.59
CA ASP A 168 -0.27 -7.90 12.01
C ASP A 168 -0.57 -9.39 12.23
N VAL A 169 0.44 -10.24 12.05
CA VAL A 169 0.32 -11.71 12.14
C VAL A 169 0.70 -12.27 13.51
N VAL A 170 1.23 -11.43 14.39
CA VAL A 170 1.53 -11.76 15.78
C VAL A 170 0.62 -10.95 16.70
N ARG A 171 0.11 -11.56 17.77
CA ARG A 171 -0.71 -10.85 18.76
C ARG A 171 0.14 -9.78 19.46
N GLY A 172 -0.23 -8.52 19.25
CA GLY A 172 0.41 -7.36 19.90
C GLY A 172 -0.32 -6.90 21.16
N PRO A 173 0.30 -6.00 21.95
CA PRO A 173 -0.33 -5.40 23.12
C PRO A 173 -1.58 -4.55 22.80
N GLY A 174 -1.81 -4.21 21.53
CA GLY A 174 -3.03 -3.53 21.08
C GLY A 174 -4.31 -4.40 21.07
N GLY A 175 -4.21 -5.69 21.38
CA GLY A 175 -5.38 -6.54 21.65
C GLY A 175 -6.19 -7.01 20.43
N ARG A 176 -5.89 -6.53 19.22
CA ARG A 176 -6.53 -7.04 17.99
C ARG A 176 -6.08 -8.49 17.73
N ASP A 177 -7.02 -9.32 17.26
CA ASP A 177 -6.67 -10.66 16.81
C ASP A 177 -5.75 -10.59 15.59
N PRO A 178 -4.66 -11.36 15.58
CA PRO A 178 -3.73 -11.36 14.47
C PRO A 178 -4.37 -11.96 13.23
N ILE A 179 -3.94 -11.49 12.06
CA ILE A 179 -4.18 -12.15 10.79
C ILE A 179 -3.46 -13.51 10.82
N ASP A 180 -4.09 -14.54 10.23
CA ASP A 180 -3.48 -15.86 10.06
C ASP A 180 -2.18 -15.71 9.24
N GLY A 181 -1.03 -15.84 9.92
CA GLY A 181 0.28 -15.59 9.35
C GLY A 181 0.69 -16.60 8.28
N GLU A 182 0.34 -17.87 8.45
CA GLU A 182 0.65 -18.92 7.47
C GLU A 182 -0.12 -18.66 6.18
N ARG A 183 -1.44 -18.44 6.29
CA ARG A 183 -2.26 -18.08 5.12
C ARG A 183 -1.83 -16.78 4.47
N PHE A 184 -1.44 -15.78 5.25
CA PHE A 184 -0.96 -14.51 4.72
C PHE A 184 0.30 -14.70 3.87
N VAL A 185 1.29 -15.43 4.40
CA VAL A 185 2.54 -15.72 3.69
C VAL A 185 2.27 -16.53 2.41
N ASP A 186 1.43 -17.55 2.48
CA ASP A 186 1.07 -18.39 1.32
C ASP A 186 0.42 -17.56 0.20
N LEU A 187 -0.54 -16.71 0.53
CA LEU A 187 -1.19 -15.82 -0.43
C LEU A 187 -0.19 -14.85 -1.07
N CYS A 188 0.68 -14.24 -0.25
CA CYS A 188 1.68 -13.31 -0.75
C CYS A 188 2.71 -13.99 -1.65
N ALA A 189 3.22 -15.15 -1.26
CA ALA A 189 4.20 -15.92 -2.02
C ALA A 189 3.62 -16.40 -3.37
N ALA A 190 2.35 -16.84 -3.38
CA ALA A 190 1.68 -17.26 -4.61
C ALA A 190 1.41 -16.08 -5.57
N ALA A 191 1.01 -14.93 -5.04
CA ALA A 191 0.53 -13.82 -5.85
C ALA A 191 1.64 -12.84 -6.26
N CYS A 192 2.62 -12.57 -5.38
CA CYS A 192 3.73 -11.65 -5.62
C CYS A 192 5.03 -12.12 -4.90
N PRO A 193 5.72 -13.14 -5.42
CA PRO A 193 6.90 -13.74 -4.77
C PRO A 193 8.11 -12.80 -4.67
N THR A 194 8.08 -11.64 -5.34
CA THR A 194 9.12 -10.62 -5.30
C THR A 194 8.85 -9.49 -4.32
N ALA A 195 7.66 -9.45 -3.70
CA ALA A 195 7.34 -8.45 -2.69
C ALA A 195 8.15 -8.69 -1.40
N THR A 196 8.48 -7.60 -0.71
CA THR A 196 9.04 -7.67 0.65
C THR A 196 7.91 -7.91 1.64
N LEU A 197 8.04 -8.92 2.50
CA LEU A 197 7.08 -9.13 3.59
C LEU A 197 7.51 -8.34 4.83
N SER A 198 6.56 -7.62 5.42
CA SER A 198 6.71 -6.89 6.68
C SER A 198 5.74 -7.49 7.69
N LEU A 199 6.20 -8.48 8.46
CA LEU A 199 5.36 -9.23 9.39
C LEU A 199 5.53 -8.66 10.80
N GLY A 200 4.43 -8.28 11.45
CA GLY A 200 4.51 -7.54 12.71
C GLY A 200 3.37 -7.81 13.69
N CYS A 201 3.28 -6.91 14.66
CA CYS A 201 2.19 -6.81 15.62
C CYS A 201 1.93 -5.32 15.95
N VAL A 202 0.70 -5.00 16.36
CA VAL A 202 0.35 -3.65 16.82
C VAL A 202 0.93 -3.38 18.21
N LEU A 203 1.86 -2.43 18.32
CA LEU A 203 2.45 -1.99 19.59
C LEU A 203 1.56 -0.95 20.31
N SER A 204 0.42 -1.39 20.85
CA SER A 204 -0.52 -0.60 21.69
C SER A 204 -1.16 0.62 21.01
N SER A 205 -2.31 1.07 21.51
CA SER A 205 -3.07 2.22 20.98
C SER A 205 -2.47 3.59 21.33
N HIS A 206 -1.35 3.63 22.07
CA HIS A 206 -0.68 4.87 22.41
C HIS A 206 0.36 5.18 21.34
N TRP A 207 0.08 6.20 20.55
CA TRP A 207 1.07 6.84 19.68
C TRP A 207 2.30 7.18 20.51
N SER A 208 3.39 6.43 20.32
CA SER A 208 4.67 6.71 20.95
C SER A 208 5.53 7.45 19.94
N PRO A 209 6.07 8.65 20.26
CA PRO A 209 6.93 9.41 19.35
C PRO A 209 8.28 8.73 19.02
N TYR A 210 8.48 7.47 19.43
CA TYR A 210 9.70 6.69 19.23
C TYR A 210 9.77 5.91 17.90
N ASP A 211 8.70 5.85 17.09
CA ASP A 211 8.73 5.20 15.76
C ASP A 211 9.24 6.11 14.63
N ARG A 212 9.93 7.21 14.97
CA ARG A 212 10.48 8.18 14.02
C ARG A 212 11.73 7.66 13.29
N VAL A 213 11.54 6.78 12.32
CA VAL A 213 12.38 6.81 11.10
C VAL A 213 11.70 7.77 10.14
N ARG A 214 12.01 9.07 10.27
CA ARG A 214 11.57 10.19 9.42
C ARG A 214 10.19 10.01 8.77
N VAL A 215 9.17 9.92 9.61
CA VAL A 215 7.78 10.17 9.22
C VAL A 215 7.68 11.65 8.91
N VAL A 216 7.52 12.00 7.64
CA VAL A 216 7.01 13.33 7.29
C VAL A 216 5.51 13.19 7.44
N ASN A 217 4.96 13.70 8.53
CA ASN A 217 3.52 13.93 8.60
C ASN A 217 3.19 14.82 7.41
N ALA A 218 2.50 14.28 6.42
CA ALA A 218 1.94 15.10 5.37
C ALA A 218 0.92 16.02 6.04
N VAL A 219 1.25 17.32 6.01
CA VAL A 219 0.48 18.49 6.46
C VAL A 219 0.77 18.96 7.92
N PRO A 220 1.07 20.28 8.11
CA PRO A 220 1.28 20.93 9.42
C PRO A 220 0.03 21.05 10.29
#